data_AF-A0A552I6R4-F1
#
_entry.id   AF-A0A552I6R4-F1
#
_cell.length_a   1.000
_cell.length_b   1.000
_cell.length_c   1.000
_cell.angle_alpha   90.00
_cell.angle_beta   90.00
_cell.angle_gamma   90.00
#
_symmetry.space_group_name_H-M   'P 1'
#
loop_
_entity.id
_entity.type
_entity.pdbx_description
1 polymer ?
#
loop_
_entity_poly.entity_id
_entity_poly.type
_entity_poly.pdbx_seq_one_letter_code
_entity_poly.pdbx_strand_id
1 'polypeptide(L)' 'MSLYPDKEPAITRTERGLTISGTRITLYQIMDYIHANYPRHLIRHQFYLTDEQFDAAISYIDAHYKEVESEYQIVV' A
#
# COMPACT_ATOMS: atom_id res chain seq x y z
N MET A 1 10.96 28.40 -8.77
CA MET A 1 9.79 28.05 -7.95
C MET A 1 8.95 27.08 -8.79
N SER A 2 8.96 25.78 -8.48
CA SER A 2 8.13 24.81 -9.22
C SER A 2 6.67 24.97 -8.77
N LEU A 3 5.76 25.19 -9.71
CA LEU A 3 4.31 25.36 -9.49
C LEU A 3 3.55 24.02 -9.59
N TYR A 4 4.28 22.90 -9.62
CA TYR A 4 3.68 21.58 -9.53
C TYR A 4 3.71 21.18 -8.06
N PRO A 5 2.56 20.90 -7.41
CA PRO A 5 2.62 20.18 -6.16
C PRO A 5 3.40 18.89 -6.45
N ASP A 6 4.50 18.67 -5.75
CA ASP A 6 5.15 17.37 -5.74
C ASP A 6 4.03 16.37 -5.49
N LYS A 7 3.75 15.52 -6.48
CA LYS A 7 2.65 14.56 -6.42
C LYS A 7 2.84 13.82 -5.10
N GLU A 8 1.88 13.99 -4.18
CA GLU A 8 2.01 13.41 -2.84
C GLU A 8 2.43 11.94 -2.98
N PRO A 9 3.45 11.49 -2.24
CA PRO A 9 3.94 10.14 -2.40
C PRO A 9 2.77 9.19 -2.20
N ALA A 10 2.56 8.26 -3.14
CA ALA A 10 1.39 7.40 -3.13
C ALA A 10 1.31 6.52 -1.87
N ILE A 11 2.46 6.23 -1.25
CA ILE A 11 2.60 5.59 0.06
C ILE A 11 3.24 6.58 1.04
N THR A 12 2.58 6.81 2.17
CA THR A 12 3.03 7.70 3.25
C THR A 12 3.22 6.93 4.55
N ARG A 13 4.26 7.27 5.32
CA ARG A 13 4.46 6.73 6.67
C ARG A 13 3.56 7.49 7.64
N THR A 14 2.69 6.78 8.35
CA THR A 14 1.84 7.34 9.41
C THR A 14 2.10 6.61 10.73
N GLU A 15 1.42 7.01 11.80
CA GLU A 15 1.43 6.29 13.09
C GLU A 15 0.94 4.84 12.98
N ARG A 16 0.24 4.48 11.89
CA ARG A 16 -0.23 3.12 11.59
C ARG A 16 0.74 2.32 10.71
N GLY A 17 1.85 2.93 10.30
CA GLY A 17 2.81 2.37 9.36
C GLY A 17 2.63 2.85 7.92
N LEU A 18 3.11 2.06 6.96
CA LEU A 18 3.07 2.38 5.53
C LEU A 18 1.62 2.39 5.02
N THR A 19 1.11 3.56 4.67
CA THR A 19 -0.30 3.83 4.38
C THR A 19 -0.47 4.34 2.95
N ILE A 20 -1.51 3.87 2.26
CA ILE A 20 -1.86 4.37 0.92
C ILE A 20 -2.46 5.77 1.05
N SER A 21 -1.87 6.74 0.35
CA SER A 21 -2.25 8.15 0.44
C SER A 21 -3.71 8.39 0.04
N GLY A 22 -4.37 9.28 0.78
CA GLY A 22 -5.81 9.51 0.68
C GLY A 22 -6.67 8.42 1.34
N THR A 23 -6.08 7.45 2.03
CA THR A 23 -6.80 6.38 2.73
C THR A 23 -6.27 6.14 4.15
N ARG A 24 -6.92 5.24 4.89
CA ARG A 24 -6.41 4.67 6.15
C ARG A 24 -5.89 3.25 5.99
N ILE A 25 -5.74 2.78 4.75
CA ILE A 25 -5.38 1.40 4.40
C ILE A 25 -3.87 1.28 4.43
N THR A 26 -3.37 0.36 5.25
CA THR A 26 -1.94 0.07 5.31
C THR A 26 -1.54 -0.96 4.27
N LEU A 27 -0.26 -0.97 3.87
CA LEU A 27 0.28 -2.05 3.05
C LEU A 27 0.18 -3.40 3.76
N TYR A 28 0.20 -3.43 5.09
CA TYR A 28 0.04 -4.65 5.88
C TYR A 28 -1.33 -5.30 5.67
N GLN A 29 -2.39 -4.50 5.58
CA GLN A 29 -3.73 -4.99 5.23
C GLN A 29 -3.79 -5.55 3.81
N ILE A 30 -2.97 -5.07 2.87
CA ILE A 30 -2.86 -5.65 1.53
C ILE A 30 -2.09 -6.97 1.59
N MET A 31 -1.03 -7.03 2.41
CA MET A 31 -0.22 -8.24 2.63
C MET A 31 -1.03 -9.40 3.20
N ASP A 32 -2.01 -9.15 4.07
CA ASP A 32 -2.94 -10.20 4.55
C ASP A 32 -3.60 -10.96 3.40
N TYR A 33 -4.04 -10.24 2.36
CA TYR A 33 -4.69 -10.85 1.19
C TYR A 33 -3.69 -11.50 0.24
N ILE A 34 -2.49 -10.93 0.11
CA ILE A 34 -1.41 -11.54 -0.67
C ILE A 34 -1.03 -12.90 -0.06
N HIS A 35 -0.84 -12.96 1.26
CA HIS A 35 -0.53 -14.21 1.97
C HIS A 35 -1.67 -15.22 1.95
N ALA A 36 -2.92 -14.75 1.91
CA ALA A 36 -4.08 -15.61 1.67
C ALA A 36 -4.21 -16.10 0.21
N ASN A 37 -3.24 -15.79 -0.68
CA ASN A 37 -3.27 -16.09 -2.12
C ASN A 37 -4.53 -15.55 -2.83
N TYR A 38 -5.04 -14.41 -2.37
CA TYR A 38 -6.20 -13.79 -2.99
C TYR A 38 -5.84 -13.25 -4.39
N PRO A 39 -6.70 -13.39 -5.41
CA PRO A 39 -6.46 -12.80 -6.71
C PRO A 39 -6.30 -11.28 -6.61
N ARG A 40 -5.18 -10.73 -7.09
CA ARG A 40 -4.83 -9.30 -6.94
C ARG A 40 -5.95 -8.36 -7.37
N HIS A 41 -6.62 -8.66 -8.48
CA HIS A 41 -7.74 -7.85 -8.97
C HIS A 41 -8.92 -7.76 -7.99
N LEU A 42 -9.15 -8.78 -7.14
CA LEU A 42 -10.19 -8.77 -6.11
C LEU A 42 -9.79 -7.98 -4.86
N ILE A 43 -8.50 -7.92 -4.54
CA ILE A 43 -7.98 -7.15 -3.38
C ILE A 43 -8.36 -5.67 -3.53
N ARG A 44 -8.15 -5.11 -4.72
CA ARG A 44 -8.56 -3.72 -5.03
C ARG A 44 -10.04 -3.47 -4.74
N HIS A 45 -10.91 -4.37 -5.19
CA HIS A 45 -12.36 -4.25 -5.00
C HIS A 45 -12.75 -4.32 -3.52
N GLN A 46 -12.08 -5.17 -2.74
CA GLN A 46 -12.34 -5.32 -1.31
C GLN A 46 -12.10 -4.03 -0.52
N PHE A 47 -11.12 -3.22 -0.95
CA PHE A 47 -10.72 -1.99 -0.28
C PHE A 47 -11.25 -0.71 -0.92
N TYR A 48 -12.05 -0.82 -1.98
CA TYR A 48 -12.56 0.33 -2.76
C TYR A 48 -11.44 1.28 -3.23
N LEU A 49 -10.27 0.73 -3.55
CA LEU A 49 -9.12 1.51 -4.04
C LEU A 49 -9.32 1.89 -5.51
N THR A 50 -8.83 3.07 -5.88
CA THR A 50 -8.65 3.42 -7.29
C THR A 50 -7.56 2.56 -7.91
N ASP A 51 -7.54 2.45 -9.24
CA ASP A 51 -6.49 1.73 -9.97
C ASP A 51 -5.11 2.33 -9.63
N GLU A 52 -5.00 3.65 -9.60
CA GLU A 52 -3.75 4.36 -9.25
C GLU A 52 -3.26 4.03 -7.83
N GLN A 53 -4.16 3.99 -6.84
CA GLN A 53 -3.80 3.67 -5.46
C GLN A 53 -3.34 2.21 -5.33
N PHE A 54 -4.05 1.29 -5.99
CA PHE A 54 -3.72 -0.13 -5.94
C PHE A 54 -2.42 -0.44 -6.66
N ASP A 55 -2.21 0.11 -7.86
CA ASP A 55 -0.99 -0.06 -8.64
C ASP A 55 0.22 0.52 -7.90
N ALA A 56 0.06 1.67 -7.25
CA ALA A 56 1.11 2.24 -6.41
C ALA A 56 1.43 1.36 -5.19
N ALA A 57 0.41 0.81 -4.52
CA ALA A 57 0.59 -0.09 -3.39
C ALA A 57 1.33 -1.36 -3.79
N ILE A 58 0.90 -2.01 -4.86
CA ILE A 58 1.56 -3.22 -5.38
C ILE A 58 2.98 -2.92 -5.83
N SER A 59 3.21 -1.82 -6.57
CA SER A 59 4.54 -1.44 -7.02
C SER A 59 5.49 -1.17 -5.85
N TYR A 60 5.00 -0.53 -4.79
CA TYR A 60 5.79 -0.28 -3.58
C TYR A 60 6.12 -1.60 -2.86
N ILE A 61 5.13 -2.48 -2.67
CA ILE A 61 5.33 -3.79 -2.04
C ILE A 61 6.35 -4.61 -2.83
N ASP A 62 6.22 -4.69 -4.16
CA ASP A 62 7.13 -5.48 -4.99
C ASP A 62 8.58 -4.90 -4.96
N ALA A 63 8.73 -3.58 -4.93
CA ALA A 63 10.04 -2.92 -4.84
C ALA A 63 10.69 -3.00 -3.44
N HIS A 64 9.89 -3.03 -2.37
CA HIS A 64 10.33 -2.98 -0.98
C HIS A 64 9.94 -4.23 -0.18
N TYR A 65 9.71 -5.36 -0.84
CA TYR A 65 9.04 -6.53 -0.26
C TYR A 65 9.64 -6.96 1.08
N LYS A 66 10.97 -7.06 1.19
CA LYS A 66 11.64 -7.48 2.43
C LYS A 66 11.41 -6.54 3.60
N GLU A 67 11.38 -5.24 3.35
CA GLU A 67 11.13 -4.21 4.37
C GLU A 67 9.67 -4.28 4.82
N VAL A 68 8.74 -4.27 3.86
CA VAL A 68 7.29 -4.35 4.13
C VAL A 68 6.94 -5.65 4.86
N GLU A 69 7.50 -6.78 4.45
CA GLU A 69 7.29 -8.08 5.07
C GLU A 69 7.84 -8.12 6.50
N SER A 70 9.04 -7.58 6.73
CA SER A 70 9.62 -7.53 8.08
C SER A 70 8.77 -6.70 9.03
N GLU A 71 8.20 -5.59 8.55
CA GLU A 71 7.30 -4.77 9.37
C GLU A 71 5.94 -5.44 9.57
N TYR A 72 5.41 -6.08 8.53
CA TYR A 72 4.16 -6.84 8.58
C TYR A 72 4.18 -7.88 9.71
N GLN A 73 5.27 -8.65 9.82
CA GLN A 73 5.45 -9.67 10.86
C GLN A 73 5.59 -9.12 12.28
N ILE A 74 5.81 -7.81 12.46
CA ILE A 74 5.89 -7.14 13.77
C ILE A 74 4.53 -6.57 14.18
N VAL A 75 3.74 -6.12 13.19
CA VAL A 75 2.47 -5.42 13.42
C VAL A 75 1.29 -6.38 13.57
N VAL A 76 1.30 -7.50 12.84
CA VAL A 76 0.25 -8.55 12.86
C VAL A 76 0.57 -9.62 13.88
#